data_AF-A0A3P6EG14-F1
#
_entry.id   AF-A0A3P6EG14-F1
#
_cell.length_a   1.000
_cell.length_b   1.000
_cell.length_c   1.000
_cell.angle_alpha   90.00
_cell.angle_beta   90.00
_cell.angle_gamma   90.00
#
_symmetry.space_group_name_H-M   'P 1'
#
loop_
_entity.id
_entity.type
_entity.pdbx_description
1 polymer ?
#
loop_
_entity_poly.entity_id
_entity_poly.type
_entity_poly.pdbx_seq_one_letter_code
_entity_poly.pdbx_strand_id
1 'polypeptide(L)'
;MEQGSCSQEDCFDLLNQFEHVLQSDPLIDEVGFIHPSQFTMLDKEAGSSSDGTSTNLWNQDHKLGISTDILIQLCKVAKHAFLAVFNKYKRHENACSNESLTKNISSEVSA
;
A
#
# COMPACT_ATOMS: atom_id res chain seq x y z
N MET A 1 -27.97 -3.24 -0.15
CA MET A 1 -27.10 -4.39 0.18
C MET A 1 -25.81 -3.82 0.74
N GLU A 2 -25.27 -4.51 1.73
CA GLU A 2 -24.49 -3.97 2.86
C GLU A 2 -23.16 -3.33 2.48
N GLN A 3 -22.85 -2.18 3.11
CA GLN A 3 -21.47 -1.74 3.24
C GLN A 3 -20.82 -2.57 4.35
N GLY A 4 -20.10 -3.62 3.96
CA GLY A 4 -19.19 -4.31 4.86
C GLY A 4 -18.10 -3.33 5.29
N SER A 5 -18.06 -3.00 6.59
CA SER A 5 -16.95 -2.27 7.18
C SER A 5 -15.70 -3.14 7.07
N CYS A 6 -14.83 -2.81 6.12
CA CYS A 6 -13.51 -3.41 5.98
C CYS A 6 -12.77 -3.19 7.30
N SER A 7 -12.37 -4.27 7.96
CA SER A 7 -11.59 -4.15 9.19
C SER A 7 -10.23 -3.56 8.83
N GLN A 8 -9.60 -2.86 9.77
CA GLN A 8 -8.28 -2.25 9.52
C GLN A 8 -7.23 -3.32 9.20
N GLU A 9 -7.42 -4.56 9.66
CA GLU A 9 -6.55 -5.72 9.43
C GLU A 9 -6.59 -6.14 7.95
N ASP A 10 -7.79 -6.31 7.37
CA ASP A 10 -7.97 -6.63 5.94
C ASP A 10 -7.32 -5.57 5.01
N CYS A 11 -7.30 -4.31 5.45
CA CYS A 11 -6.69 -3.20 4.71
C CYS A 11 -5.16 -3.30 4.62
N PHE A 12 -4.50 -3.71 5.70
CA PHE A 12 -3.05 -3.92 5.70
C PHE A 12 -2.68 -5.17 4.92
N ASP A 13 -3.50 -6.21 5.01
CA ASP A 13 -3.29 -7.44 4.27
C ASP A 13 -3.29 -7.22 2.76
N LEU A 14 -4.11 -6.28 2.26
CA LEU A 14 -4.13 -5.94 0.83
C LEU A 14 -2.84 -5.23 0.37
N LEU A 15 -2.30 -4.30 1.17
CA LEU A 15 -1.03 -3.64 0.84
C LEU A 15 0.15 -4.61 0.92
N ASN A 16 0.17 -5.47 1.93
CA ASN A 16 1.22 -6.47 2.10
C ASN A 16 1.22 -7.48 0.95
N GLN A 17 0.04 -7.91 0.49
CA GLN A 17 -0.10 -8.74 -0.71
C GLN A 17 0.45 -8.03 -1.94
N PHE A 18 0.10 -6.76 -2.13
CA PHE A 18 0.59 -5.96 -3.27
C PHE A 18 2.11 -5.79 -3.23
N GLU A 19 2.68 -5.47 -2.06
CA GLU A 19 4.13 -5.38 -1.87
C GLU A 19 4.84 -6.70 -2.13
N HIS A 20 4.30 -7.82 -1.63
CA HIS A 20 4.86 -9.15 -1.86
C HIS A 20 4.96 -9.49 -3.35
N VAL A 21 3.92 -9.15 -4.14
CA VAL A 21 3.94 -9.35 -5.59
C VAL A 21 5.06 -8.52 -6.24
N LEU A 22 5.18 -7.23 -5.91
CA LEU A 22 6.21 -6.36 -6.46
C LEU A 22 7.64 -6.79 -6.08
N GLN A 23 7.83 -7.36 -4.88
CA GLN A 23 9.13 -7.88 -4.44
C GLN A 23 9.46 -9.23 -5.09
N SER A 24 8.45 -10.08 -5.30
CA SER A 24 8.64 -11.41 -5.87
C SER A 24 8.92 -11.36 -7.37
N ASP A 25 8.35 -10.38 -8.08
CA ASP A 25 8.54 -10.18 -9.52
C ASP A 25 9.08 -8.77 -9.81
N PRO A 26 10.41 -8.57 -9.75
CA PRO A 26 11.03 -7.28 -10.02
C PRO A 26 11.05 -6.93 -11.52
N LEU A 27 10.65 -7.84 -12.40
CA LEU A 27 10.71 -7.68 -13.84
C LEU A 27 9.37 -7.24 -14.45
N ILE A 28 8.37 -6.92 -13.62
CA ILE A 28 7.05 -6.48 -14.10
C ILE A 28 7.20 -5.36 -15.14
N ASP A 29 6.74 -5.64 -16.35
CA ASP A 29 6.83 -4.72 -17.50
C ASP A 29 5.45 -4.16 -17.91
N GLU A 30 4.38 -4.82 -17.50
CA GLU A 30 3.00 -4.44 -17.78
C GLU A 30 2.14 -4.49 -16.52
N VAL A 31 1.30 -3.47 -16.32
CA VAL A 31 0.31 -3.42 -15.24
C VAL A 31 -1.06 -3.11 -15.81
N GLY A 32 -2.06 -3.89 -15.45
CA GLY A 32 -3.42 -3.78 -15.97
C GLY A 32 -4.50 -4.01 -14.91
N PHE A 33 -5.75 -3.78 -15.30
CA PHE A 33 -6.93 -4.07 -14.49
C PHE A 33 -7.71 -5.23 -15.06
N ILE A 34 -8.15 -6.13 -14.19
CA ILE A 34 -8.88 -7.34 -14.56
C ILE A 34 -10.24 -7.31 -13.88
N HIS A 35 -11.31 -7.54 -14.61
CA HIS A 35 -12.61 -7.77 -13.99
C HIS A 35 -12.61 -9.15 -13.33
N PRO A 36 -13.09 -9.34 -12.08
CA PRO A 36 -13.04 -10.61 -11.34
C PRO A 36 -13.47 -11.84 -12.15
N SER A 37 -14.48 -11.68 -13.02
CA SER A 37 -14.97 -12.76 -13.89
C SER A 37 -13.96 -13.28 -14.91
N GLN A 38 -12.84 -12.59 -15.12
CA GLN A 38 -11.81 -12.92 -16.12
C GLN A 38 -10.61 -13.67 -15.52
N PHE A 39 -10.45 -13.69 -14.20
CA PHE A 39 -9.32 -14.36 -13.53
C PHE A 39 -9.22 -15.85 -13.89
N THR A 40 -10.35 -16.55 -13.86
CA THR A 40 -10.40 -17.99 -14.18
C THR A 40 -9.99 -18.31 -15.61
N MET A 41 -10.21 -17.38 -16.55
CA MET A 41 -9.77 -17.53 -17.94
C MET A 41 -8.26 -17.35 -18.06
N LEU A 42 -7.70 -16.34 -17.38
CA LEU A 42 -6.28 -16.04 -17.39
C LEU A 42 -5.44 -17.14 -16.71
N ASP A 43 -5.89 -17.65 -15.56
CA ASP A 43 -5.22 -18.75 -14.87
C ASP A 43 -5.11 -20.00 -15.76
N LYS A 44 -6.18 -20.30 -16.50
CA LYS A 44 -6.23 -21.43 -17.43
C LYS A 44 -5.32 -21.22 -18.63
N GLU A 45 -5.31 -20.03 -19.22
CA GLU A 45 -4.48 -19.70 -20.39
C GLU A 45 -3.00 -19.82 -20.05
N ALA A 46 -2.63 -19.39 -18.86
CA ALA A 46 -1.24 -19.35 -18.44
C ALA A 46 -0.75 -20.68 -17.83
N GLY A 47 -1.56 -21.75 -17.93
CA GLY A 47 -1.19 -23.10 -17.48
C GLY A 47 -0.98 -23.21 -15.96
N SER A 48 -1.44 -22.22 -15.20
CA SER A 48 -1.30 -22.18 -13.75
C SER A 48 -2.42 -23.00 -13.12
N SER A 49 -2.06 -24.09 -12.45
CA SER A 49 -2.93 -24.75 -11.48
C SER A 49 -2.93 -23.95 -10.18
N SER A 50 -3.28 -22.66 -10.24
CA SER A 50 -3.45 -21.86 -9.04
C SER A 50 -4.67 -22.38 -8.29
N ASP A 51 -4.43 -23.11 -7.20
CA ASP A 51 -5.45 -23.62 -6.30
C ASP A 51 -6.01 -22.44 -5.49
N GLY A 52 -6.93 -21.69 -6.10
CA GLY A 52 -7.86 -20.79 -5.42
C GLY A 52 -7.27 -19.61 -4.65
N THR A 53 -6.01 -19.24 -4.86
CA THR A 53 -5.35 -18.27 -3.99
C THR A 53 -5.30 -16.87 -4.61
N SER A 54 -6.30 -16.08 -4.20
CA SER A 54 -6.47 -14.62 -4.38
C SER A 54 -7.01 -14.14 -5.74
N THR A 55 -8.33 -13.91 -5.80
CA THR A 55 -9.07 -13.23 -6.89
C THR A 55 -8.73 -11.75 -7.07
N ASN A 56 -7.66 -11.28 -6.42
CA ASN A 56 -7.40 -9.87 -6.18
C ASN A 56 -6.21 -9.39 -7.02
N LEU A 57 -5.13 -10.17 -7.07
CA LEU A 57 -3.92 -9.85 -7.80
C LEU A 57 -3.53 -11.07 -8.65
N TRP A 58 -3.36 -10.84 -9.95
CA TRP A 58 -2.84 -11.82 -10.89
C TRP A 58 -1.43 -11.41 -11.27
N ASN A 59 -0.45 -12.30 -11.12
CA ASN A 59 0.93 -12.02 -11.51
C ASN A 59 1.49 -13.18 -12.32
N GLN A 60 1.70 -12.96 -13.61
CA GLN A 60 2.23 -13.99 -14.50
C GLN A 60 2.90 -13.39 -15.72
N ASP A 61 3.97 -14.03 -16.21
CA ASP A 61 4.74 -13.59 -17.38
C ASP A 61 5.20 -12.11 -17.26
N HIS A 62 5.60 -11.68 -16.05
CA HIS A 62 5.97 -10.30 -15.73
C HIS A 62 4.84 -9.27 -15.94
N LYS A 63 3.59 -9.74 -15.95
CA LYS A 63 2.40 -8.88 -16.03
C LYS A 63 1.64 -8.94 -14.73
N LEU A 64 1.32 -7.77 -14.20
CA LEU A 64 0.52 -7.62 -12.99
C LEU A 64 -0.88 -7.13 -13.32
N GLY A 65 -1.86 -7.98 -13.05
CA GLY A 65 -3.28 -7.65 -13.13
C GLY A 65 -3.89 -7.39 -11.76
N ILE A 66 -4.57 -6.25 -11.61
CA ILE A 66 -5.25 -5.86 -10.37
C ILE A 66 -6.76 -6.00 -10.57
N SER A 67 -7.44 -6.70 -9.67
CA SER A 67 -8.89 -6.85 -9.73
C SER A 67 -9.59 -5.50 -9.57
N THR A 68 -10.57 -5.22 -10.43
CA THR A 68 -11.36 -3.98 -10.35
C THR A 68 -12.10 -3.83 -9.02
N ASP A 69 -12.42 -4.95 -8.35
CA ASP A 69 -13.14 -4.96 -7.07
C ASP A 69 -12.33 -4.37 -5.92
N ILE A 70 -11.00 -4.55 -5.96
CA ILE A 70 -10.11 -4.08 -4.89
C ILE A 70 -9.50 -2.71 -5.20
N LEU A 71 -9.60 -2.20 -6.43
CA LEU A 71 -8.85 -1.04 -6.88
C LEU A 71 -9.05 0.19 -6.00
N ILE A 72 -10.31 0.49 -5.65
CA ILE A 72 -10.64 1.63 -4.80
C ILE A 72 -10.09 1.44 -3.38
N GLN A 73 -10.13 0.22 -2.85
CA GLN A 73 -9.64 -0.08 -1.51
C GLN A 73 -8.12 0.02 -1.49
N LEU A 74 -7.41 -0.59 -2.45
CA LEU A 74 -5.96 -0.53 -2.60
C LEU A 74 -5.47 0.93 -2.65
N CYS A 75 -6.11 1.77 -3.48
CA CYS A 75 -5.79 3.20 -3.55
C CYS A 75 -6.00 3.93 -2.21
N LYS A 76 -7.09 3.64 -1.49
CA LYS A 76 -7.37 4.25 -0.18
C LYS A 76 -6.32 3.88 0.85
N VAL A 77 -5.98 2.60 0.95
CA VAL A 77 -5.02 2.11 1.95
C VAL A 77 -3.60 2.60 1.62
N ALA A 78 -3.20 2.61 0.34
CA ALA A 78 -1.92 3.15 -0.10
C ALA A 78 -1.79 4.64 0.23
N LYS A 79 -2.84 5.42 -0.06
CA LYS A 79 -2.88 6.84 0.29
C LYS A 79 -2.79 7.05 1.80
N HIS A 80 -3.49 6.24 2.59
CA HIS A 80 -3.46 6.33 4.04
C HIS A 80 -2.06 6.03 4.60
N ALA A 81 -1.41 4.96 4.14
CA ALA A 81 -0.05 4.60 4.53
C ALA A 81 0.95 5.71 4.18
N PHE A 82 0.86 6.27 2.96
CA PHE A 82 1.67 7.40 2.55
C PHE A 82 1.46 8.63 3.44
N LEU A 83 0.20 9.03 3.68
CA LEU A 83 -0.12 10.20 4.50
C LEU A 83 0.32 10.03 5.96
N ALA A 84 0.26 8.82 6.51
CA ALA A 84 0.73 8.53 7.86
C ALA A 84 2.24 8.84 8.01
N VAL A 85 3.05 8.37 7.04
CA VAL A 85 4.50 8.64 7.00
C VAL A 85 4.77 10.13 6.70
N PHE A 86 4.07 10.71 5.73
CA PHE A 86 4.23 12.11 5.35
C PHE A 86 3.94 13.07 6.52
N ASN A 87 2.87 12.82 7.28
CA ASN A 87 2.51 13.62 8.45
C ASN A 87 3.55 13.47 9.57
N LYS A 88 4.13 12.27 9.74
CA LYS A 88 5.22 12.05 10.70
C LYS A 88 6.46 12.87 10.31
N TYR A 89 6.82 12.87 9.02
CA TYR A 89 7.91 13.69 8.49
C TYR A 89 7.67 15.19 8.73
N LYS A 90 6.49 15.70 8.37
CA LYS A 90 6.14 17.13 8.55
C LYS A 90 6.16 17.59 10.00
N ARG A 91 5.75 16.73 10.94
CA ARG A 91 5.86 17.04 12.38
C ARG A 91 7.31 17.11 12.84
N HIS A 92 8.20 16.28 12.30
CA HIS A 92 9.62 16.32 12.63
C HIS A 92 10.32 17.57 12.10
N GLU A 93 9.96 18.03 10.89
CA GLU A 93 10.43 19.30 10.32
C GLU A 93 10.08 20.50 11.23
N ASN A 94 8.84 20.54 11.73
CA ASN A 94 8.39 21.61 12.62
C ASN A 94 8.99 21.51 14.03
N ALA A 95 9.30 20.31 14.53
CA ALA A 95 9.93 20.12 15.83
C ALA A 95 11.41 20.58 15.84
N CYS A 96 12.16 20.31 14.76
CA CYS A 96 13.56 20.72 14.61
C CYS A 96 13.74 22.25 14.60
N SER A 97 12.77 22.99 14.05
CA SER A 97 12.78 24.46 14.04
C SER A 97 12.58 25.07 15.43
N ASN A 98 11.83 24.39 16.31
CA ASN A 98 11.48 24.89 17.63
C ASN A 98 12.54 24.54 18.71
N GLU A 99 13.39 23.55 18.46
CA GLU A 99 14.44 23.14 19.41
C GLU A 99 15.67 24.08 19.40
N SER A 100 15.83 24.91 18.37
CA SER A 100 16.92 25.89 18.28
C SER A 100 16.70 27.15 19.12
N LEU A 101 15.45 27.44 19.52
CA LEU A 101 15.11 28.69 20.20
C LEU A 101 15.16 28.60 21.73
N THR A 102 15.12 27.40 22.31
CA THR A 102 15.02 27.22 23.77
C THR A 102 16.35 27.05 24.49
N LYS A 103 17.48 26.89 23.77
CA LYS A 103 18.82 26.74 24.37
C LYS A 103 19.50 28.08 24.71
N ASN A 104 18.91 29.22 24.37
CA ASN A 104 19.62 30.51 24.38
C ASN A 104 19.21 31.45 25.53
N ILE A 105 18.30 31.04 26.42
CA ILE A 105 17.75 31.93 27.48
C ILE A 105 17.95 31.43 28.92
N SER A 106 18.77 30.39 29.15
CA SER A 106 19.00 29.84 30.50
C SER A 106 20.43 30.02 31.04
N SER A 107 21.24 30.93 30.47
CA SER A 107 22.58 31.19 31.03
C SER A 107 22.88 32.69 31.09
N GLU A 108 22.09 33.42 31.88
CA GLU A 108 22.59 34.62 32.56
C GLU A 108 21.67 35.01 33.72
N VAL A 109 21.83 34.33 34.87
CA VAL A 109 21.64 34.99 36.17
C VAL A 109 22.51 34.29 37.21
N SER A 110 23.50 35.00 37.76
CA SER A 110 23.72 35.14 39.21
C SER A 110 25.06 35.83 39.51
N ALA A 111 24.92 37.06 40.02
CA ALA A 111 25.77 37.81 40.97
C ALA A 111 27.26 38.01 40.69
#